data_AF-A0A1Q7RGX6-F1
#
_entry.id   AF-A0A1Q7RGX6-F1
#
_cell.length_a   1.000
_cell.length_b   1.000
_cell.length_c   1.000
_cell.angle_alpha   90.00
_cell.angle_beta   90.00
_cell.angle_gamma   90.00
#
_symmetry.space_group_name_H-M   'P 1'
#
loop_
_entity.id
_entity.type
_entity.pdbx_description
1 polymer ?
#
loop_
_entity_poly.entity_id
_entity_poly.type
_entity_poly.pdbx_seq_one_letter_code
_entity_poly.pdbx_strand_id
1 'polypeptide(L)'
;MSRQRIIVCEPPKVSFDAARRSWFCYVGVPYSVSLAPSWVFKSAVLEKAPFWRCHSDYGRILDQRELDEYDRWYLICGLTEIGKDLTLYESREQAAQRKTAQKG
;
A
#
# COMPACT_ATOMS: atom_id res chain seq x y z
N MET A 1 26.97 29.93 -12.23
CA MET A 1 26.93 28.47 -11.99
C MET A 1 25.79 28.19 -11.02
N SER A 2 24.69 27.63 -11.52
CA SER A 2 23.48 27.39 -10.73
C SER A 2 23.67 26.13 -9.89
N ARG A 3 23.64 26.26 -8.55
CA ARG A 3 23.69 25.11 -7.64
C ARG A 3 22.34 24.41 -7.70
N GLN A 4 22.27 23.28 -8.41
CA GLN A 4 21.12 22.37 -8.35
C GLN A 4 20.93 21.96 -6.88
N ARG A 5 19.84 22.42 -6.27
CA ARG A 5 19.41 21.91 -4.97
C ARG A 5 19.03 20.46 -5.18
N ILE A 6 19.88 19.55 -4.70
CA ILE A 6 19.49 18.16 -4.50
C ILE A 6 18.41 18.20 -3.42
N ILE A 7 17.15 18.14 -3.83
CA ILE A 7 16.07 17.85 -2.91
C ILE A 7 16.30 16.40 -2.52
N VAL A 8 16.88 16.19 -1.35
CA VAL A 8 16.92 14.87 -0.72
C VAL A 8 15.48 14.57 -0.37
N CYS A 9 14.76 13.90 -1.27
CA CYS A 9 13.45 13.35 -0.95
C CYS A 9 13.63 12.46 0.27
N GLU A 10 12.91 12.76 1.35
CA GLU A 10 12.91 11.88 2.51
C GLU A 10 12.63 10.45 2.03
N PRO A 11 13.36 9.44 2.54
CA PRO A 11 13.14 8.07 2.12
C PRO A 11 11.66 7.72 2.39
N PRO A 12 11.01 6.98 1.47
CA PRO A 12 9.64 6.55 1.68
C PRO A 12 9.53 5.86 3.04
N LYS A 13 8.48 6.20 3.79
CA LYS A 13 8.30 5.74 5.17
C LYS A 13 8.31 4.22 5.32
N VAL A 14 8.09 3.49 4.22
CA VAL A 14 8.17 2.02 4.16
C VAL A 14 9.18 1.62 3.07
N SER A 15 10.19 0.83 3.45
CA SER A 15 11.14 0.30 2.48
C SER A 15 10.49 -0.74 1.57
N PHE A 16 10.99 -0.86 0.34
CA PHE A 16 10.48 -1.84 -0.63
C PHE A 16 10.51 -3.27 -0.08
N ASP A 17 11.63 -3.68 0.52
CA ASP A 17 11.78 -5.02 1.09
C ASP A 17 10.84 -5.28 2.27
N ALA A 18 10.58 -4.26 3.10
CA ALA A 18 9.62 -4.38 4.19
C ALA A 18 8.20 -4.53 3.66
N ALA A 19 7.79 -3.66 2.72
CA ALA A 19 6.46 -3.72 2.11
C ALA A 19 6.23 -5.07 1.42
N ARG A 20 7.19 -5.55 0.64
CA ARG A 20 7.11 -6.81 -0.11
C ARG A 20 6.87 -8.02 0.79
N ARG A 21 7.52 -8.07 1.96
CA ARG A 21 7.40 -9.19 2.92
C ARG A 21 6.23 -9.05 3.88
N SER A 22 5.57 -7.89 3.88
CA SER A 22 4.49 -7.59 4.80
C SER A 22 3.18 -8.27 4.43
N TRP A 23 2.28 -8.28 5.41
CA TRP A 23 0.90 -8.71 5.29
C TRP A 23 -0.03 -7.56 5.59
N PHE A 24 -1.24 -7.59 5.04
CA PHE A 24 -2.32 -6.66 5.37
C PHE A 24 -3.61 -7.45 5.60
N CYS A 25 -4.60 -6.83 6.24
CA CYS A 25 -5.91 -7.44 6.46
C CYS A 25 -6.95 -6.70 5.65
N TYR A 26 -7.73 -7.43 4.85
CA TYR A 26 -8.81 -6.89 4.04
C TYR A 26 -10.07 -7.72 4.24
N VAL A 27 -11.17 -7.09 4.68
CA VAL A 27 -12.45 -7.76 4.99
C VAL A 27 -12.24 -8.96 5.93
N GLY A 28 -11.37 -8.77 6.93
CA GLY A 28 -11.02 -9.79 7.91
C GLY A 28 -10.13 -10.92 7.39
N VAL A 29 -9.70 -10.91 6.13
CA VAL A 29 -8.81 -11.94 5.58
C VAL A 29 -7.38 -11.39 5.47
N PRO A 30 -6.37 -12.10 6.02
CA PRO A 30 -4.97 -11.69 5.88
C PRO A 30 -4.46 -12.04 4.48
N TYR A 31 -3.78 -11.09 3.85
CA TYR A 31 -3.15 -11.22 2.55
C TYR A 31 -1.69 -10.77 2.61
N SER A 32 -0.82 -11.50 1.92
CA SER A 32 0.56 -11.04 1.67
C SER A 32 0.52 -9.88 0.67
N VAL A 33 1.32 -8.83 0.91
CA VAL A 33 1.41 -7.70 0.00
C VAL A 33 1.82 -8.15 -1.40
N SER A 34 2.86 -8.98 -1.55
CA SER A 34 3.35 -9.43 -2.86
C SER A 34 2.39 -10.39 -3.57
N LEU A 35 1.69 -11.26 -2.82
CA LEU A 35 0.91 -12.36 -3.40
C LEU A 35 -0.59 -12.13 -3.46
N ALA A 36 -1.12 -11.06 -2.84
CA ALA A 36 -2.55 -10.79 -2.89
C ALA A 36 -3.05 -10.68 -4.34
N PRO A 37 -4.26 -11.15 -4.67
CA PRO A 37 -4.87 -10.82 -5.94
C PRO A 37 -4.92 -9.30 -6.13
N SER A 38 -4.54 -8.81 -7.31
CA SER A 38 -4.44 -7.36 -7.56
C SER A 38 -5.73 -6.61 -7.25
N TRP A 39 -6.89 -7.20 -7.53
CA TRP A 39 -8.19 -6.60 -7.21
C TRP A 39 -8.43 -6.44 -5.69
N VAL A 40 -7.95 -7.38 -4.87
CA VAL A 40 -8.03 -7.29 -3.39
C VAL A 40 -7.18 -6.13 -2.91
N PHE A 41 -5.92 -6.08 -3.35
CA PHE A 41 -4.99 -5.03 -2.95
C PHE A 41 -5.49 -3.64 -3.34
N LYS A 42 -5.97 -3.49 -4.58
CA LYS A 42 -6.57 -2.24 -5.06
C LYS A 42 -7.77 -1.81 -4.22
N SER A 43 -8.63 -2.76 -3.86
CA SER A 43 -9.80 -2.46 -3.04
C SER A 43 -9.38 -1.96 -1.66
N ALA A 44 -8.37 -2.60 -1.04
CA ALA A 44 -7.80 -2.16 0.23
C ALA A 44 -7.18 -0.74 0.15
N VAL A 45 -6.45 -0.43 -0.92
CA VAL A 45 -5.88 0.91 -1.16
C VAL A 45 -6.99 1.94 -1.38
N LEU A 46 -7.99 1.62 -2.19
CA LEU A 46 -9.08 2.52 -2.53
C LEU A 46 -10.04 2.79 -1.37
N GLU A 47 -10.14 1.91 -0.39
CA GLU A 47 -10.83 2.21 0.88
C GLU A 47 -10.13 3.33 1.67
N LYS A 48 -8.81 3.48 1.50
CA LYS A 48 -8.03 4.54 2.15
C LYS A 48 -7.98 5.83 1.31
N ALA A 49 -7.93 5.69 -0.01
CA ALA A 49 -7.79 6.80 -0.96
C ALA A 49 -8.73 6.62 -2.17
N PRO A 50 -10.05 6.79 -2.01
CA PRO A 50 -11.01 6.56 -3.09
C PRO A 50 -10.84 7.52 -4.27
N PHE A 51 -10.35 8.74 -4.00
CA PHE A 51 -10.10 9.78 -5.01
C PHE A 51 -8.98 9.42 -6.00
N TRP A 52 -8.14 8.42 -5.69
CA TRP A 52 -7.05 7.99 -6.57
C TRP A 52 -7.51 7.35 -7.87
N ARG A 53 -8.76 6.87 -7.97
CA ARG A 53 -9.32 6.40 -9.25
C ARG A 53 -9.24 7.46 -10.34
N CYS A 54 -9.37 8.73 -9.98
CA CYS A 54 -9.36 9.84 -10.93
C CYS A 54 -8.00 10.57 -10.99
N HIS A 55 -7.01 10.12 -10.23
CA HIS A 55 -5.69 10.74 -10.22
C HIS A 55 -4.85 10.20 -11.39
N SER A 56 -4.14 11.06 -12.12
CA SER A 56 -3.43 10.67 -13.36
C SER A 56 -2.45 9.51 -13.15
N ASP A 57 -1.62 9.59 -12.11
CA ASP A 57 -0.57 8.61 -11.87
C ASP A 57 -1.10 7.35 -11.19
N TYR A 58 -1.80 7.50 -10.06
CA TYR A 58 -2.35 6.38 -9.31
C TYR A 58 -3.50 5.67 -10.05
N GLY A 59 -4.38 6.41 -10.72
CA GLY A 59 -5.49 5.85 -11.49
C GLY A 59 -4.99 4.90 -12.58
N ARG A 60 -3.95 5.32 -13.32
CA ARG A 60 -3.32 4.47 -14.34
C ARG A 60 -2.79 3.14 -13.77
N ILE A 61 -2.19 3.17 -12.58
CA ILE A 61 -1.71 1.96 -11.89
C ILE A 61 -2.90 1.10 -11.44
N LEU A 62 -3.92 1.73 -10.85
CA LEU A 62 -5.12 1.07 -10.36
C LEU A 62 -5.96 0.43 -11.49
N ASP A 63 -5.86 0.92 -12.72
CA ASP A 63 -6.54 0.38 -13.91
C ASP A 63 -5.83 -0.82 -14.56
N GLN A 64 -4.55 -1.08 -14.21
CA GLN A 64 -3.80 -2.22 -14.76
C GLN A 64 -4.51 -3.55 -14.46
N ARG A 65 -4.37 -4.60 -15.27
CA ARG A 65 -5.00 -5.89 -14.91
C ARG A 65 -4.36 -6.52 -13.67
N GLU A 66 -3.04 -6.49 -13.62
CA GLU A 66 -2.21 -7.04 -12.56
C GLU A 66 -1.35 -5.93 -11.96
N LEU A 67 -0.88 -6.14 -10.73
CA LEU A 67 0.03 -5.23 -10.03
C LEU A 67 1.24 -6.04 -9.62
N ASP A 68 2.42 -5.59 -10.05
CA ASP A 68 3.68 -6.15 -9.59
C ASP A 68 4.04 -5.66 -8.17
N GLU A 69 5.18 -6.10 -7.66
CA GLU A 69 5.63 -5.72 -6.31
C GLU A 69 5.94 -4.22 -6.19
N TYR A 70 6.40 -3.59 -7.28
CA TYR A 70 6.78 -2.18 -7.31
C TYR A 70 5.55 -1.29 -7.32
N ASP A 71 4.54 -1.59 -8.13
CA ASP A 71 3.25 -0.91 -8.16
C ASP A 71 2.62 -0.90 -6.76
N ARG A 72 2.63 -2.05 -6.08
CA ARG A 72 2.07 -2.20 -4.74
C ARG A 72 2.81 -1.36 -3.73
N TRP A 73 4.14 -1.40 -3.76
CA TRP A 73 4.97 -0.58 -2.90
C TRP A 73 4.77 0.91 -3.16
N TYR A 74 4.70 1.34 -4.42
CA TYR A 74 4.46 2.72 -4.82
C TYR A 74 3.11 3.23 -4.30
N LEU A 75 2.04 2.42 -4.42
CA LEU A 75 0.72 2.75 -3.85
C LEU A 75 0.77 2.87 -2.32
N ILE A 76 1.50 1.99 -1.62
CA ILE A 76 1.69 2.08 -0.16
C ILE A 76 2.40 3.40 0.19
N CYS A 77 3.49 3.73 -0.50
CA CYS A 77 4.22 4.98 -0.28
C CYS A 77 3.32 6.20 -0.47
N GLY A 78 2.57 6.25 -1.57
CA GLY A 78 1.64 7.34 -1.84
C GLY A 78 0.59 7.53 -0.74
N LEU A 79 0.10 6.44 -0.12
CA LEU A 79 -0.84 6.56 1.01
C LEU A 79 -0.17 7.30 2.17
N THR A 80 1.08 6.95 2.47
CA THR A 80 1.82 7.56 3.58
C THR A 80 2.16 9.03 3.37
N GLU A 81 2.27 9.47 2.12
CA GLU A 81 2.48 10.88 1.73
C GLU A 81 1.23 11.72 2.00
N ILE A 82 0.03 11.17 1.78
CA ILE A 82 -1.25 11.84 2.05
C ILE A 82 -1.75 11.64 3.49
N GLY A 83 -0.90 11.12 4.38
CA GLY A 83 -1.26 10.86 5.78
C GLY A 83 -2.26 9.72 5.98
N LYS A 84 -2.36 8.80 5.02
CA LYS A 84 -3.11 7.54 5.12
C LYS A 84 -2.14 6.37 5.23
N ASP A 85 -2.62 5.23 5.66
CA ASP A 85 -1.83 4.01 5.66
C ASP A 85 -2.69 2.79 5.35
N LEU A 86 -2.06 1.84 4.65
CA LEU A 86 -2.46 0.46 4.68
C LEU A 86 -1.65 -0.19 5.80
N THR A 87 -2.30 -0.56 6.89
CA THR A 87 -1.60 -1.15 8.03
C THR A 87 -0.93 -2.47 7.62
N LEU A 88 0.40 -2.50 7.77
CA LEU A 88 1.24 -3.63 7.41
C LEU A 88 1.65 -4.41 8.68
N TYR A 89 1.70 -5.73 8.54
CA TYR A 89 2.06 -6.67 9.59
C TYR A 89 3.25 -7.53 9.13
N GLU A 90 4.07 -7.94 10.08
CA GLU A 90 5.26 -8.75 9.80
C GLU A 90 4.89 -10.20 9.43
N SER A 91 3.72 -10.67 9.86
CA SER A 91 3.26 -12.02 9.62
C SER A 91 1.75 -12.11 9.34
N ARG A 92 1.36 -13.25 8.76
CA ARG A 92 -0.04 -13.60 8.51
C ARG A 92 -0.84 -13.65 9.81
N GLU A 93 -0.24 -14.18 10.87
CA GLU A 93 -0.87 -14.38 12.18
C GLU A 93 -1.21 -13.04 12.82
N GLN A 94 -0.28 -12.08 12.78
CA GLN A 94 -0.52 -10.71 13.25
C GLN A 94 -1.67 -10.05 12.47
N ALA A 95 -1.70 -10.20 11.15
CA ALA A 95 -2.80 -9.69 10.33
C ALA A 95 -4.15 -10.37 10.64
N ALA A 96 -4.14 -11.67 10.93
CA ALA A 96 -5.34 -12.46 11.24
C ALA A 96 -5.96 -12.10 12.60
N GLN A 97 -5.13 -11.74 13.59
CA GLN A 97 -5.57 -11.38 14.95
C GLN A 97 -6.46 -10.14 14.99
N ARG A 98 -6.52 -9.33 13.92
CA ARG A 98 -7.46 -8.20 13.83
C ARG A 98 -8.92 -8.60 13.60
N LYS A 99 -9.20 -9.86 13.24
CA LYS A 99 -10.59 -10.38 13.16
C LYS A 99 -11.37 -10.19 14.47
N THR A 100 -10.69 -10.22 15.61
CA THR A 100 -11.33 -10.24 16.93
C THR A 100 -11.57 -8.86 17.54
N ALA A 101 -10.98 -7.80 17.00
CA ALA A 101 -11.05 -6.45 17.59
C ALA A 101 -12.22 -5.58 17.10
N GLN A 102 -12.96 -5.99 16.06
CA GLN A 102 -14.10 -5.24 15.51
C GLN A 102 -15.48 -5.78 15.96
N LYS A 103 -15.52 -6.63 17.00
CA LYS A 103 -16.75 -7.17 17.61
C LYS A 103 -16.89 -6.81 19.11
N GLY A 104 -16.32 -5.68 19.54
CA GLY A 104 -16.48 -5.11 20.88
C GLY A 104 -17.32 -3.86 20.84
#